data_AF-A0A645FPW7-F1
#
_entry.id   AF-A0A645FPW7-F1
#
_cell.length_a   1.000
_cell.length_b   1.000
_cell.length_c   1.000
_cell.angle_alpha   90.00
_cell.angle_beta   90.00
_cell.angle_gamma   90.00
#
_symmetry.space_group_name_H-M   'P 1'
#
loop_
_entity.id
_entity.type
_entity.pdbx_description
1 polymer ?
#
loop_
_entity_poly.entity_id
_entity_poly.type
_entity_poly.pdbx_seq_one_letter_code
_entity_poly.pdbx_strand_id
1 'polypeptide(L)'
;MKTIVKITAHRDTGKKQETETRYYISSVLGNASSFNNFIRQHWGIENRLHWTLDMVFDEDRQRKRIKNSAQNFSFIRKIALNLLKQDTSYLR
;
A
#
# COMPACT_ATOMS: atom_id res chain seq x y z
N MET A 1 2.22 -13.11 -21.40
CA MET A 1 2.38 -13.66 -20.03
C MET A 1 3.69 -14.42 -19.97
N LYS A 2 4.60 -14.14 -19.03
CA LYS A 2 5.91 -14.81 -18.98
C LYS A 2 6.14 -15.65 -17.73
N THR A 3 5.52 -15.29 -16.60
CA THR A 3 5.70 -16.00 -15.33
C THR A 3 4.39 -16.02 -14.52
N ILE A 4 4.21 -17.11 -13.77
CA ILE A 4 3.20 -17.24 -12.71
C ILE A 4 3.95 -17.40 -11.40
N VAL A 5 3.56 -16.64 -10.38
CA VAL A 5 4.21 -16.62 -9.07
C VAL A 5 3.19 -17.01 -8.01
N LYS A 6 3.54 -17.98 -7.17
CA LYS A 6 2.76 -18.36 -5.98
C LYS A 6 3.48 -17.81 -4.75
N ILE A 7 2.76 -17.04 -3.93
CA ILE A 7 3.24 -16.60 -2.61
C ILE A 7 2.34 -17.20 -1.54
N THR A 8 2.96 -17.81 -0.54
CA THR A 8 2.29 -18.16 0.72
C THR A 8 2.67 -17.11 1.76
N ALA A 9 1.67 -16.42 2.30
CA ALA A 9 1.84 -15.45 3.36
C ALA A 9 1.31 -16.04 4.68
N HIS A 10 2.11 -15.93 5.74
CA HIS A 10 1.71 -16.25 7.10
C HIS A 10 1.52 -14.95 7.87
N ARG A 11 0.39 -14.82 8.56
CA ARG A 11 0.08 -13.67 9.41
C ARG A 11 -0.17 -14.16 10.81
N ASP A 12 0.58 -13.62 11.76
CA ASP A 12 0.35 -13.81 13.19
C ASP A 12 -0.10 -12.48 13.81
N THR A 13 -1.17 -12.54 14.59
CA THR A 13 -1.77 -11.38 15.29
C THR A 13 -1.77 -11.57 16.81
N GLY A 14 -1.06 -12.58 17.32
CA GLY A 14 -1.06 -13.00 18.72
C GLY A 14 -2.32 -13.76 19.15
N LYS A 15 -3.48 -13.44 18.55
CA LYS A 15 -4.76 -14.13 18.81
C LYS A 15 -5.10 -15.17 17.75
N LYS A 16 -4.53 -15.02 16.55
CA LYS A 16 -4.87 -15.84 15.38
C LYS A 16 -3.67 -15.93 14.46
N GLN A 17 -3.44 -17.13 13.97
CA GLN A 17 -2.53 -17.41 12.86
C GLN A 17 -3.34 -17.71 11.61
N GLU A 18 -2.99 -17.06 10.51
CA GLU A 18 -3.64 -17.23 9.22
C GLU A 18 -2.58 -17.51 8.17
N THR A 19 -2.92 -18.37 7.22
CA THR A 19 -2.09 -18.67 6.05
C THR A 19 -2.91 -18.41 4.80
N GLU A 20 -2.38 -17.61 3.90
CA GLU A 20 -3.04 -17.27 2.64
C GLU A 20 -2.10 -17.55 1.47
N THR A 21 -2.62 -18.18 0.42
CA THR A 21 -1.90 -18.36 -0.84
C THR A 21 -2.44 -17.40 -1.88
N ARG A 22 -1.54 -16.65 -2.52
CA ARG A 22 -1.87 -15.69 -3.58
C ARG A 22 -1.08 -16.02 -4.84
N TYR A 23 -1.74 -15.91 -5.99
CA TYR A 23 -1.13 -16.12 -7.30
C TYR A 23 -1.02 -14.77 -8.03
N TYR A 24 0.14 -14.52 -8.62
CA TYR A 24 0.44 -13.33 -9.39
C TYR A 24 0.87 -13.71 -10.80
N ILE A 25 0.56 -12.86 -11.76
CA ILE A 25 0.96 -13.01 -13.16
C ILE A 25 1.92 -11.88 -13.50
N SER A 26 3.03 -12.19 -14.17
CA SER A 26 4.00 -11.18 -14.57
C SER A 26 4.52 -11.37 -15.99
N SER A 27 4.92 -10.26 -16.61
CA SER A 27 5.68 -10.22 -17.85
C SER A 27 7.20 -10.24 -17.61
N VAL A 28 7.64 -10.10 -16.36
CA VAL A 28 9.05 -10.11 -15.94
C VAL A 28 9.50 -11.56 -15.70
N LEU A 29 10.72 -11.88 -16.13
CA LEU A 29 11.41 -13.11 -15.74
C LEU A 29 12.24 -12.84 -14.48
N GLY A 30 12.22 -13.76 -13.53
CA GLY A 30 12.92 -13.59 -12.26
C GLY A 30 12.87 -14.83 -11.39
N ASN A 31 13.61 -14.82 -10.29
CA ASN A 31 13.61 -15.90 -9.30
C ASN A 31 12.63 -15.60 -8.14
N ALA A 32 12.38 -16.60 -7.30
CA ALA A 32 11.44 -16.50 -6.19
C ALA A 32 11.80 -15.37 -5.19
N SER A 33 13.09 -15.14 -4.94
CA SER A 33 13.56 -14.09 -4.03
C SER A 33 13.22 -12.70 -4.56
N SER A 34 13.49 -12.45 -5.85
CA SER A 34 13.15 -11.18 -6.50
C SER A 34 11.65 -10.90 -6.46
N PHE A 35 10.83 -11.90 -6.79
CA PHE A 35 9.37 -11.73 -6.74
C PHE A 35 8.83 -11.52 -5.32
N ASN A 36 9.36 -12.24 -4.33
CA ASN A 36 9.01 -12.01 -2.93
C ASN A 36 9.33 -10.57 -2.50
N ASN A 37 10.48 -10.03 -2.92
CA ASN A 37 10.85 -8.64 -2.67
C ASN A 37 9.88 -7.66 -3.36
N PHE A 38 9.59 -7.84 -4.65
CA PHE A 38 8.65 -6.99 -5.38
C PHE A 38 7.26 -6.98 -4.74
N ILE A 39 6.74 -8.15 -4.37
CA ILE A 39 5.43 -8.29 -3.75
C ILE A 39 5.43 -7.66 -2.35
N ARG A 40 6.49 -7.82 -1.55
CA ARG A 40 6.63 -7.13 -0.26
C ARG A 40 6.70 -5.61 -0.41
N GLN A 41 7.44 -5.10 -1.39
CA GLN A 41 7.49 -3.67 -1.68
C GLN A 41 6.12 -3.13 -2.11
N HIS A 42 5.38 -3.88 -2.94
CA HIS A 42 4.02 -3.53 -3.32
C HIS A 42 3.09 -3.42 -2.09
N TRP A 43 3.10 -4.42 -1.20
CA TRP A 43 2.36 -4.34 0.07
C TRP A 43 2.84 -3.19 0.97
N GLY A 44 4.11 -2.80 0.87
CA GLY A 44 4.65 -1.61 1.54
C GLY A 44 3.95 -0.32 1.12
N ILE A 45 3.48 -0.22 -0.14
CA ILE A 45 2.70 0.94 -0.61
C ILE A 45 1.36 0.97 0.12
N GLU A 46 0.65 -0.15 0.15
CA GLU A 46 -0.65 -0.25 0.84
C GLU A 46 -0.53 0.15 2.32
N ASN A 47 0.46 -0.41 3.00
CA ASN A 47 0.64 -0.17 4.43
C ASN A 47 1.13 1.25 4.77
N ARG A 48 1.98 1.87 3.94
CA ARG A 48 2.63 3.16 4.26
C ARG A 48 1.99 4.38 3.60
N LEU A 49 1.21 4.17 2.55
CA LEU A 49 0.50 5.22 1.83
C LEU A 49 -1.00 5.09 2.06
N HIS A 50 -1.63 4.01 1.58
CA HIS A 50 -3.08 3.86 1.60
C HIS A 50 -3.63 3.85 3.02
N TRP A 51 -3.10 3.01 3.91
CA TRP A 51 -3.54 3.00 5.31
C TRP A 51 -3.47 4.38 5.98
N THR A 52 -2.43 5.18 5.69
CA THR A 52 -2.33 6.55 6.23
C THR A 52 -3.40 7.48 5.64
N LEU A 53 -3.66 7.39 4.34
CA LEU A 53 -4.72 8.17 3.70
C LEU A 53 -6.10 7.77 4.26
N ASP A 54 -6.34 6.47 4.40
CA ASP A 54 -7.64 5.96 4.81
C ASP A 54 -7.93 6.27 6.29
N MET A 55 -6.95 6.05 7.18
CA MET A 55 -7.14 6.21 8.63
C MET A 55 -6.82 7.62 9.15
N VAL A 56 -5.71 8.23 8.71
CA VAL A 56 -5.24 9.52 9.25
C VAL A 56 -5.91 10.69 8.53
N PHE A 57 -6.05 10.60 7.20
CA PHE A 57 -6.77 11.62 6.42
C PHE A 57 -8.26 11.34 6.30
N ASP A 58 -8.73 10.26 6.93
CA ASP A 58 -10.13 9.85 6.98
C ASP A 58 -10.78 9.75 5.58
N GLU A 59 -10.03 9.23 4.61
CA GLU A 59 -10.44 9.24 3.21
C GLU A 59 -11.73 8.44 2.98
N ASP A 60 -11.85 7.25 3.58
CA ASP A 60 -12.98 6.33 3.42
C ASP A 60 -14.31 6.92 3.88
N ARG A 61 -14.30 7.76 4.92
CA ARG A 61 -15.53 8.36 5.46
C ARG A 61 -15.97 9.60 4.68
N GLN A 62 -15.12 10.15 3.81
CA GLN A 62 -15.43 11.38 3.10
C GLN A 62 -16.29 11.16 1.85
N ARG A 63 -17.44 11.82 1.79
CA ARG A 63 -18.38 11.72 0.66
C ARG A 63 -18.20 12.85 -0.36
N LYS A 64 -17.08 12.83 -1.09
CA LYS A 64 -16.83 13.79 -2.18
C LYS A 64 -17.46 13.27 -3.47
N ARG A 65 -18.58 13.87 -3.89
CA ARG A 65 -19.43 13.36 -4.99
C ARG A 65 -19.62 14.35 -6.14
N ILE A 66 -18.93 15.50 -6.11
CA ILE A 66 -19.11 16.57 -7.09
C ILE A 66 -17.90 16.63 -8.02
N LYS A 67 -18.12 16.48 -9.33
CA LYS A 67 -17.09 16.63 -10.38
C LYS A 67 -15.81 15.86 -10.02
N ASN A 68 -14.64 16.49 -10.17
CA ASN A 68 -13.32 15.88 -9.94
C ASN A 68 -12.86 15.98 -8.47
N SER A 69 -13.76 16.26 -7.52
CA SER A 69 -13.39 16.49 -6.12
C SER A 69 -12.64 15.30 -5.50
N ALA A 70 -13.05 14.06 -5.77
CA ALA A 70 -12.36 12.88 -5.26
C ALA A 70 -10.89 12.82 -5.71
N GLN A 71 -10.64 12.98 -7.02
CA GLN A 71 -9.29 12.95 -7.59
C GLN A 71 -8.44 14.13 -7.10
N ASN A 72 -8.99 15.35 -7.10
CA ASN A 72 -8.26 16.54 -6.68
C ASN A 72 -7.81 16.42 -5.22
N PHE A 73 -8.70 15.93 -4.34
CA PHE A 73 -8.34 15.74 -2.94
C PHE A 73 -7.38 14.58 -2.71
N SER A 74 -7.50 13.48 -3.47
CA SER A 74 -6.50 12.40 -3.41
C SER A 74 -5.10 12.92 -3.74
N PHE A 75 -4.99 13.79 -4.75
CA PHE A 75 -3.71 14.42 -5.11
C PHE A 75 -3.19 15.36 -4.03
N ILE A 76 -4.03 16.28 -3.54
CA ILE A 76 -3.66 17.25 -2.49
C ILE A 76 -3.20 16.54 -1.22
N ARG A 77 -3.90 15.48 -0.78
CA ARG A 77 -3.51 14.71 0.42
C ARG A 77 -2.15 14.02 0.24
N LYS A 78 -1.86 13.48 -0.94
CA LYS A 78 -0.56 12.87 -1.23
C LYS A 78 0.57 13.91 -1.15
N ILE A 79 0.34 15.14 -1.66
CA ILE A 79 1.29 16.25 -1.49
C ILE A 79 1.48 16.57 -0.01
N ALA A 80 0.39 16.78 0.73
CA ALA A 80 0.44 17.10 2.15
C ALA A 80 1.17 16.01 2.97
N LEU A 81 0.89 14.73 2.71
CA LEU A 81 1.56 13.61 3.36
C LEU A 81 3.07 13.59 3.07
N ASN A 82 3.47 13.88 1.82
CA ASN A 82 4.90 13.95 1.48
C ASN A 82 5.61 15.10 2.17
N LEU A 83 4.95 16.27 2.31
CA LEU A 83 5.48 17.40 3.07
C LEU A 83 5.64 17.05 4.55
N LEU A 84 4.63 16.44 5.16
CA LEU A 84 4.68 15.99 6.56
C LEU A 84 5.80 14.98 6.82
N LYS A 85 6.05 14.07 5.87
CA LYS A 85 7.17 13.11 5.96
C LYS A 85 8.55 13.77 5.91
N GLN A 86 8.66 14.95 5.33
CA GLN A 86 9.90 15.72 5.23
C GLN A 86 10.07 16.72 6.37
N ASP A 87 9.00 17.04 7.10
CA ASP A 87 9.08 17.89 8.27
C ASP A 87 9.96 17.20 9.34
N THR A 88 10.87 17.97 9.91
CA THR A 88 11.80 17.55 10.98
C THR A 88 11.71 18.45 12.21
N SER A 89 10.76 19.39 12.21
CA SER A 89 10.59 20.38 13.28
C SER A 89 10.28 19.75 14.65
N TYR A 90 9.67 18.56 14.68
CA TYR A 90 9.37 17.79 15.88
C TYR A 90 10.56 17.00 16.45
N LEU A 91 11.72 17.02 15.79
CA LEU A 91 12.97 16.40 16.27
C LEU A 91 13.87 17.39 17.03
N ARG A 92 13.40 18.62 17.25
CA ARG A 92 13.99 19.60 18.17
C ARG A 92 13.31 19.51 19.53
#